data_AF-A0A2E5K132-F1
#
_entry.id   AF-A0A2E5K132-F1
#
_cell.length_a   1.000
_cell.length_b   1.000
_cell.length_c   1.000
_cell.angle_alpha   90.00
_cell.angle_beta   90.00
_cell.angle_gamma   90.00
#
_symmetry.space_group_name_H-M   'P 1'
#
loop_
_entity.id
_entity.type
_entity.pdbx_description
1 polymer ?
#
loop_
_entity_poly.entity_id
_entity_poly.type
_entity_poly.pdbx_seq_one_letter_code
_entity_poly.pdbx_strand_id
1 'polypeptide(L)'
;MADAHSAMMHQVNQYQQIESIIQHLGDHFQDQPNLDELARKAGLSPYHFQRAFKRWAGISRKQFLKCLTLEYAKSRLADDESVLEVFINSGLSGPSRLKAISA
;
A
#
# COMPACT_ATOMS: atom_id res chain seq x y z
N MET A 1 -37.18 -11.55 6.28
CA MET A 1 -36.18 -12.58 6.64
C MET A 1 -35.22 -12.87 5.47
N ALA A 2 -35.70 -13.05 4.23
CA ALA A 2 -34.84 -13.27 3.06
C ALA A 2 -33.89 -12.11 2.70
N ASP A 3 -34.34 -10.85 2.85
CA ASP A 3 -33.55 -9.67 2.43
C ASP A 3 -32.31 -9.43 3.29
N ALA A 4 -32.40 -9.67 4.60
CA ALA A 4 -31.28 -9.49 5.53
C ALA A 4 -30.15 -10.52 5.30
N HIS A 5 -30.53 -11.76 4.97
CA HIS A 5 -29.56 -12.82 4.67
C HIS A 5 -28.80 -12.53 3.37
N SER A 6 -29.49 -12.07 2.34
CA SER A 6 -28.86 -11.67 1.07
C SER A 6 -27.90 -10.49 1.25
N ALA A 7 -28.30 -9.49 2.03
CA ALA A 7 -27.43 -8.36 2.37
C ALA A 7 -26.19 -8.77 3.17
N MET A 8 -26.34 -9.68 4.14
CA MET A 8 -25.22 -10.20 4.93
C MET A 8 -24.25 -11.00 4.06
N MET A 9 -24.75 -11.88 3.20
CA MET A 9 -23.91 -12.66 2.27
C MET A 9 -23.17 -11.76 1.27
N HIS A 10 -23.78 -10.67 0.83
CA HIS A 10 -23.11 -9.68 -0.01
C HIS A 10 -21.94 -8.99 0.72
N GLN A 11 -22.11 -8.64 2.00
CA GLN A 11 -21.03 -8.04 2.80
C GLN A 11 -19.88 -9.02 3.07
N VAL A 12 -20.19 -10.29 3.33
CA VAL A 12 -19.18 -11.33 3.53
C VAL A 12 -18.36 -11.52 2.25
N ASN A 13 -19.01 -11.57 1.08
CA ASN A 13 -18.30 -11.68 -0.19
C ASN A 13 -17.41 -10.45 -0.46
N GLN A 14 -17.91 -9.24 -0.22
CA GLN A 14 -17.11 -8.02 -0.34
C GLN A 14 -15.89 -8.01 0.60
N TYR A 15 -16.02 -8.53 1.82
CA TYR A 15 -14.90 -8.67 2.73
C TYR A 15 -13.84 -9.63 2.18
N GLN A 16 -14.24 -10.83 1.76
CA GLN A 16 -13.34 -11.85 1.21
C GLN A 16 -12.59 -11.34 -0.04
N GLN A 17 -13.28 -10.60 -0.91
CA GLN A 17 -12.67 -9.97 -2.07
C GLN A 17 -11.59 -8.96 -1.68
N ILE A 18 -11.84 -8.10 -0.69
CA ILE A 18 -10.87 -7.11 -0.25
C ILE A 18 -9.70 -7.76 0.52
N GLU A 19 -9.96 -8.78 1.34
CA GLU A 19 -8.93 -9.56 2.02
C GLU A 19 -7.93 -10.16 1.02
N SER A 20 -8.44 -10.82 -0.03
CA SER A 20 -7.60 -11.40 -1.09
C SER A 20 -6.75 -10.33 -1.78
N ILE A 21 -7.29 -9.13 -1.99
CA ILE A 21 -6.53 -8.01 -2.56
C ILE A 21 -5.46 -7.49 -1.61
N ILE A 22 -5.73 -7.42 -0.31
CA ILE A 22 -4.73 -7.00 0.70
C ILE A 22 -3.57 -8.00 0.72
N GLN A 23 -3.86 -9.30 0.69
CA GLN A 23 -2.83 -10.34 0.59
C GLN A 23 -2.01 -10.20 -0.69
N HIS A 24 -2.68 -10.07 -1.84
CA HIS A 24 -2.00 -9.88 -3.12
C HIS A 24 -1.11 -8.62 -3.15
N LEU A 25 -1.57 -7.52 -2.53
CA LEU A 25 -0.76 -6.31 -2.39
C LEU A 25 0.45 -6.54 -1.48
N GLY A 26 0.33 -7.34 -0.42
CA GLY A 26 1.46 -7.69 0.43
C GLY A 26 2.57 -8.43 -0.33
N ASP A 27 2.18 -9.37 -1.19
CA ASP A 27 3.13 -10.21 -1.94
C ASP A 27 3.71 -9.50 -3.17
N HIS A 28 2.95 -8.59 -3.78
CA HIS A 28 3.27 -7.99 -5.09
C HIS A 28 3.32 -6.45 -5.08
N PHE A 29 3.49 -5.78 -3.93
CA PHE A 29 3.52 -4.30 -3.90
C PHE A 29 4.62 -3.68 -4.78
N GLN A 30 5.70 -4.42 -5.04
CA GLN A 30 6.82 -3.97 -5.88
C GLN A 30 6.39 -3.71 -7.33
N ASP A 31 5.39 -4.43 -7.82
CA ASP A 31 4.86 -4.29 -9.18
C ASP A 31 3.98 -3.02 -9.34
N GLN A 32 3.73 -2.28 -8.25
CA GLN A 32 2.92 -1.06 -8.21
C GLN A 32 1.57 -1.21 -8.95
N PRO A 33 0.74 -2.22 -8.59
CA PRO A 33 -0.51 -2.49 -9.29
C PRO A 33 -1.44 -1.28 -9.25
N ASN A 34 -2.01 -0.96 -10.42
CA ASN A 34 -2.88 0.21 -10.57
C ASN A 34 -4.30 -0.06 -10.04
N LEU A 35 -5.15 0.97 -10.06
CA LEU A 35 -6.52 0.86 -9.52
C LEU A 35 -7.42 -0.08 -10.29
N ASP A 36 -7.36 0.02 -11.60
CA ASP A 36 -8.29 -0.68 -12.46
C ASP A 36 -7.99 -2.17 -12.46
N GLU A 37 -6.71 -2.55 -12.35
CA GLU A 37 -6.30 -3.94 -12.20
C GLU A 37 -6.85 -4.57 -10.91
N LEU A 38 -6.67 -3.90 -9.77
CA LEU A 38 -7.12 -4.40 -8.47
C LEU A 38 -8.65 -4.43 -8.37
N ALA A 39 -9.31 -3.42 -8.94
CA ALA A 39 -10.76 -3.37 -9.03
C ALA A 39 -11.30 -4.53 -9.87
N ARG A 40 -10.70 -4.78 -11.03
CA ARG A 40 -11.02 -5.91 -11.90
C ARG A 40 -10.80 -7.25 -11.20
N LYS A 41 -9.69 -7.42 -10.48
CA LYS A 41 -9.41 -8.63 -9.67
C LYS A 41 -10.45 -8.84 -8.57
N ALA A 42 -10.93 -7.76 -7.95
CA ALA A 42 -12.00 -7.79 -6.96
C ALA A 42 -13.40 -7.96 -7.57
N GLY A 43 -13.57 -7.95 -8.90
CA GLY A 43 -14.88 -7.95 -9.55
C GLY A 43 -15.70 -6.68 -9.29
N LEU A 44 -15.04 -5.57 -8.96
CA LEU A 44 -15.67 -4.29 -8.60
C LEU A 44 -15.30 -3.21 -9.61
N SER A 45 -16.18 -2.23 -9.80
CA SER A 45 -15.78 -0.98 -10.45
C SER A 45 -14.72 -0.25 -9.59
N PRO A 46 -13.83 0.57 -10.19
CA PRO A 46 -12.80 1.31 -9.46
C PRO A 46 -13.33 2.14 -8.27
N TYR A 47 -14.49 2.78 -8.43
CA TYR A 47 -15.13 3.57 -7.39
C TYR A 47 -15.59 2.72 -6.19
N HIS A 48 -16.32 1.63 -6.46
CA HIS A 48 -16.76 0.71 -5.43
C HIS A 48 -15.58 0.03 -4.72
N PHE A 49 -14.54 -0.34 -5.46
CA PHE A 49 -13.32 -0.90 -4.91
C PHE A 49 -12.67 0.07 -3.91
N GLN A 50 -12.47 1.34 -4.26
CA GLN A 50 -11.87 2.31 -3.34
C GLN A 50 -12.66 2.46 -2.03
N ARG A 51 -14.00 2.52 -2.12
CA ARG A 51 -14.87 2.61 -0.94
C ARG A 51 -14.81 1.35 -0.09
N ALA A 52 -14.90 0.17 -0.71
CA ALA A 52 -14.82 -1.11 -0.03
C ALA A 52 -13.45 -1.30 0.64
N PHE A 53 -12.37 -1.02 -0.10
CA PHE A 53 -11.01 -1.10 0.43
C PHE A 53 -10.83 -0.19 1.63
N LYS A 54 -11.21 1.09 1.55
CA LYS A 54 -11.10 2.01 2.69
C LYS A 54 -11.97 1.58 3.87
N ARG A 55 -13.17 1.04 3.62
CA ARG A 55 -14.08 0.56 4.67
C ARG A 55 -13.47 -0.61 5.45
N TRP A 56 -12.83 -1.55 4.77
CA TRP A 56 -12.30 -2.76 5.39
C TRP A 56 -10.85 -2.62 5.88
N ALA A 57 -9.98 -1.95 5.11
CA ALA A 57 -8.57 -1.73 5.46
C ALA A 57 -8.35 -0.49 6.35
N GLY A 58 -9.36 0.37 6.54
CA GLY A 58 -9.28 1.62 7.30
C GLY A 58 -8.52 2.76 6.59
N ILE A 59 -7.64 2.44 5.64
CA ILE A 59 -6.86 3.40 4.85
C ILE A 59 -7.06 3.20 3.35
N SER A 60 -6.68 4.20 2.56
CA SER A 60 -6.72 4.06 1.10
C SER A 60 -5.64 3.11 0.59
N ARG A 61 -5.88 2.47 -0.56
CA ARG A 61 -4.88 1.64 -1.24
C ARG A 61 -3.55 2.37 -1.48
N LYS A 62 -3.58 3.64 -1.85
CA LYS A 62 -2.36 4.44 -2.05
C LYS A 62 -1.54 4.56 -0.74
N GLN A 63 -2.21 4.78 0.39
CA GLN A 63 -1.55 4.81 1.70
C GLN A 63 -1.00 3.44 2.07
N PHE A 64 -1.75 2.37 1.82
CA PHE A 64 -1.31 1.00 2.08
C PHE A 64 -0.03 0.64 1.30
N LEU A 65 -0.02 0.89 -0.01
CA LEU A 65 1.18 0.70 -0.85
C LEU A 65 2.38 1.52 -0.38
N LYS A 66 2.14 2.77 0.05
CA LYS A 66 3.18 3.63 0.61
C LYS A 66 3.77 3.02 1.89
N CYS A 67 2.94 2.49 2.78
CA CYS A 67 3.39 1.82 3.99
C CYS A 67 4.25 0.60 3.66
N LEU A 68 3.80 -0.28 2.77
CA LEU A 68 4.58 -1.45 2.33
C LEU A 68 5.93 -1.06 1.73
N THR A 69 5.93 -0.03 0.87
CA THR A 69 7.16 0.47 0.25
C THR A 69 8.14 1.02 1.29
N LEU A 70 7.64 1.74 2.30
CA LEU A 70 8.48 2.29 3.37
C LEU A 70 9.04 1.20 4.27
N GLU A 71 8.23 0.22 4.67
CA GLU A 71 8.71 -0.91 5.49
C GLU A 71 9.73 -1.76 4.73
N TYR A 72 9.50 -1.98 3.43
CA TYR A 72 10.50 -2.63 2.58
C TYR A 72 11.80 -1.84 2.50
N ALA A 73 11.73 -0.52 2.24
CA ALA A 73 12.92 0.32 2.20
C ALA A 73 13.68 0.30 3.54
N LYS A 74 12.98 0.36 4.68
CA LYS A 74 13.60 0.25 6.00
C LYS A 74 14.29 -1.10 6.20
N SER A 75 13.63 -2.21 5.83
CA SER A 75 14.24 -3.55 5.94
C SER A 75 15.52 -3.67 5.12
N ARG A 76 15.52 -3.14 3.89
CA ARG A 76 16.71 -3.12 3.04
C ARG A 76 17.82 -2.23 3.58
N LEU A 77 17.47 -1.10 4.18
CA LEU A 77 18.46 -0.21 4.81
C LEU A 77 19.05 -0.79 6.10
N ALA A 78 18.28 -1.59 6.84
CA ALA A 78 18.79 -2.34 7.99
C ALA A 78 19.70 -3.50 7.55
N ASP A 79 19.42 -4.13 6.40
CA ASP A 79 20.28 -5.15 5.80
C ASP A 79 21.55 -4.55 5.14
N ASP A 80 21.43 -3.36 4.52
CA ASP A 80 22.51 -2.58 3.90
C ASP A 80 23.14 -1.58 4.90
N GLU A 81 23.23 -1.94 6.18
CA GLU A 81 23.74 -1.09 7.27
C GLU A 81 25.05 -0.38 6.86
N SER A 82 25.91 -1.02 6.05
CA SER A 82 27.14 -0.41 5.51
C SER A 82 26.95 0.79 4.57
N VAL A 83 25.93 0.83 3.71
CA VAL A 83 25.76 1.89 2.70
C VAL A 83 25.03 3.09 3.28
N LEU A 84 24.01 2.85 4.12
CA LEU A 84 23.29 3.93 4.80
C LEU A 84 24.17 4.57 5.88
N GLU A 85 24.94 3.78 6.64
CA GLU A 85 25.86 4.30 7.65
C GLU A 85 27.00 5.09 7.00
N VAL A 86 27.50 4.66 5.82
CA VAL A 86 28.42 5.47 5.00
C VAL A 86 27.76 6.76 4.50
N PHE A 87 26.50 6.73 4.04
CA PHE A 87 25.79 7.91 3.53
C PHE A 87 25.44 8.94 4.63
N ILE A 88 25.11 8.45 5.83
CA ILE A 88 24.86 9.26 7.03
C ILE A 88 26.18 9.82 7.57
N ASN A 89 27.24 9.01 7.65
CA ASN A 89 28.56 9.46 8.14
C ASN A 89 29.33 10.30 7.14
N SER A 90 29.08 10.18 5.82
CA SER A 90 29.69 11.02 4.79
C SER A 90 29.02 12.40 4.64
N GLY A 91 28.04 12.72 5.48
CA GLY A 91 27.45 14.06 5.55
C GLY A 91 26.47 14.42 4.43
N LEU A 92 25.95 13.45 3.67
CA LEU A 92 24.95 13.71 2.61
C LEU A 92 23.52 13.59 3.17
N SER A 93 23.16 14.54 4.03
CA SER A 93 21.84 14.61 4.66
C SER A 93 20.75 15.06 3.67
N GLY A 94 20.18 14.12 2.90
CA GLY A 94 18.82 14.18 2.33
C GLY A 94 18.46 15.32 1.33
N PRO A 95 17.51 15.09 0.41
CA PRO A 95 17.11 16.08 -0.60
C PRO A 95 16.36 17.32 -0.07
N SER A 96 16.26 17.52 1.26
CA SER A 96 15.54 18.66 1.85
C SER A 96 16.41 19.80 2.36
N ARG A 97 17.74 19.78 2.19
CA ARG A 97 18.60 20.95 2.43
C ARG A 97 19.77 21.08 1.43
N LEU A 98 19.45 21.14 0.14
CA LEU A 98 20.34 21.70 -0.90
C LEU A 98 20.15 23.23 -1.03
N LYS A 99 20.33 23.96 0.08
CA LYS A 99 20.47 25.42 0.09
C LYS A 99 21.46 25.84 1.18
N ALA A 100 22.74 25.65 0.89
CA ALA A 100 23.86 26.50 1.30
C ALA A 100 25.16 25.74 1.01
N ILE A 101 25.71 25.94 -0.19
CA ILE A 101 27.14 26.19 -0.49
C ILE A 101 27.13 26.60 -1.98
N SER A 102 26.82 27.87 -2.22
CA SER A 102 27.20 28.61 -3.42
C SER A 102 27.01 30.10 -3.15
N ALA A 103 27.89 30.66 -2.32
CA ALA A 103 28.34 32.05 -2.28
C ALA A 103 29.18 32.22 -1.00
#